data_AF-A0A6L8LWN1-F1
#
_entry.id   AF-A0A6L8LWN1-F1
#
_cell.length_a   1.000
_cell.length_b   1.000
_cell.length_c   1.000
_cell.angle_alpha   90.00
_cell.angle_beta   90.00
_cell.angle_gamma   90.00
#
_symmetry.space_group_name_H-M   'P 1'
#
loop_
_entity.id
_entity.type
_entity.pdbx_description
1 polymer ?
#
loop_
_entity_poly.entity_id
_entity_poly.type
_entity_poly.pdbx_seq_one_letter_code
_entity_poly.pdbx_strand_id
1 'polypeptide(L)'
;MSITTEINHRIKLNEVYLSLKLTSGEQSQIISNMPCAYKDIYYQNQYHKIDDTFDFTEQNAGRVCFPNQLGEYNSNYIQTMANHGYYNLFSFSLSHENQSISCIVTAPWKPRDNPLHFNQLKDKVMNSAKTIIREFSDYPELAEIDLPLS
;
A
#
# COMPACT_ATOMS: atom_id res chain seq x y z
N MET A 1 18.22 11.79 4.79
CA MET A 1 16.85 12.15 4.36
C MET A 1 15.94 10.97 4.74
N SER A 2 14.73 11.19 5.27
CA SER A 2 13.90 10.06 5.73
C SER A 2 13.18 9.38 4.57
N ILE A 3 12.90 8.08 4.70
CA ILE A 3 12.17 7.32 3.68
C ILE A 3 10.77 7.88 3.43
N THR A 4 10.11 8.44 4.46
CA THR A 4 8.84 9.17 4.31
C THR A 4 8.99 10.41 3.42
N THR A 5 10.09 11.16 3.56
CA THR A 5 10.39 12.30 2.68
C THR A 5 10.61 11.83 1.24
N GLU A 6 11.23 10.67 1.04
CA GLU A 6 11.46 10.08 -0.28
C GLU A 6 10.17 9.61 -0.95
N ILE A 7 9.30 8.91 -0.21
CA ILE A 7 7.96 8.51 -0.66
C ILE A 7 7.17 9.75 -1.11
N ASN A 8 7.15 10.79 -0.28
CA ASN A 8 6.45 12.04 -0.58
C ASN A 8 7.05 12.78 -1.80
N HIS A 9 8.38 12.81 -1.92
CA HIS A 9 9.08 13.45 -3.04
C HIS A 9 8.78 12.77 -4.38
N ARG A 10 8.63 11.44 -4.38
CA ARG A 10 8.46 10.64 -5.60
C ARG A 10 7.02 10.54 -6.07
N ILE A 11 6.11 10.26 -5.13
CA ILE A 11 4.71 9.99 -5.48
C ILE A 11 4.02 11.27 -5.95
N LYS A 12 4.41 12.45 -5.43
CA LYS A 12 3.88 13.76 -5.84
C LYS A 12 2.35 13.73 -6.01
N LEU A 13 1.64 13.13 -5.06
CA LEU A 13 0.18 13.07 -5.00
C LEU A 13 -0.20 13.55 -3.60
N ASN A 14 -0.81 14.72 -3.55
CA ASN A 14 -1.06 15.44 -2.30
C ASN A 14 -2.08 14.74 -1.39
N GLU A 15 -2.75 13.70 -1.88
CA GLU A 15 -3.89 13.04 -1.22
C GLU A 15 -3.82 11.51 -1.30
N VAL A 16 -2.62 10.97 -1.51
CA VAL A 16 -2.42 9.52 -1.53
C VAL A 16 -1.28 9.11 -0.64
N TYR A 17 -1.57 8.11 0.17
CA TYR A 17 -0.69 7.62 1.19
C TYR A 17 -0.35 6.17 0.93
N LEU A 18 0.90 5.81 1.14
CA LEU A 18 1.41 4.45 1.08
C LEU A 18 1.83 3.99 2.46
N SER A 19 1.51 2.75 2.74
CA SER A 19 2.17 1.95 3.76
C SER A 19 2.90 0.81 3.06
N LEU A 20 4.21 0.74 3.25
CA LEU A 20 5.08 -0.28 2.66
C LEU A 20 5.65 -1.15 3.78
N LYS A 21 5.46 -2.46 3.70
CA LYS A 21 6.17 -3.43 4.51
C LYS A 21 7.32 -3.97 3.68
N LEU A 22 8.54 -3.69 4.13
CA LEU A 22 9.77 -4.17 3.52
C LEU A 22 10.25 -5.37 4.34
N THR A 23 10.42 -6.51 3.69
CA THR A 23 10.87 -7.75 4.32
C THR A 23 12.18 -8.20 3.68
N SER A 24 13.18 -8.56 4.50
CA SER A 24 14.45 -9.13 4.05
C SER A 24 14.83 -10.29 4.96
N GLY A 25 14.77 -11.52 4.44
CA GLY A 25 14.88 -12.73 5.25
C GLY A 25 13.83 -12.76 6.36
N GLU A 26 14.26 -12.88 7.62
CA GLU A 26 13.37 -12.85 8.80
C GLU A 26 13.05 -11.43 9.31
N GLN A 27 13.72 -10.40 8.79
CA GLN A 27 13.53 -9.03 9.23
C GLN A 27 12.42 -8.37 8.43
N SER A 28 11.53 -7.63 9.11
CA SER A 28 10.55 -6.78 8.44
C SER A 28 10.47 -5.40 9.09
N GLN A 29 10.19 -4.39 8.27
CA GLN A 29 9.95 -3.01 8.71
C GLN A 29 8.78 -2.41 7.93
N ILE A 30 7.98 -1.60 8.61
CA ILE A 30 6.88 -0.85 7.98
C ILE A 30 7.26 0.62 7.91
N ILE A 31 7.20 1.18 6.71
CA ILE A 31 7.41 2.60 6.42
C ILE A 31 6.12 3.16 5.83
N SER A 32 5.79 4.41 6.16
CA SER A 32 4.52 4.98 5.72
C SER A 32 4.53 6.50 5.73
N ASN A 33 3.93 7.09 4.70
CA ASN A 33 3.64 8.53 4.65
C ASN A 33 2.21 8.88 5.12
N MET A 34 1.52 7.93 5.76
CA MET A 34 0.23 8.23 6.41
C MET A 34 0.37 9.40 7.40
N PRO A 35 -0.65 10.28 7.49
CA PRO A 35 -0.61 11.45 8.35
C PRO A 35 -0.57 11.05 9.83
N CYS A 36 -0.07 11.94 10.70
CA CYS A 36 0.00 11.68 12.14
C CYS A 36 -1.38 11.33 12.74
N ALA A 37 -2.43 12.02 12.31
CA ALA A 37 -3.80 11.72 12.75
C ALA A 37 -4.23 10.26 12.50
N TYR A 38 -3.83 9.68 11.36
CA TYR A 38 -4.06 8.26 11.09
C TYR A 38 -3.26 7.38 12.05
N LYS A 39 -1.95 7.67 12.19
CA LYS A 39 -1.04 6.88 13.02
C LYS A 39 -1.49 6.88 14.49
N ASP A 40 -1.98 8.02 14.99
CA ASP A 40 -2.52 8.15 16.34
C ASP A 40 -3.71 7.20 16.54
N ILE A 41 -4.70 7.24 15.64
CA ILE A 41 -5.84 6.31 15.67
C ILE A 41 -5.37 4.85 15.62
N TYR A 42 -4.45 4.55 14.69
CA TYR A 42 -3.95 3.19 14.43
C TYR A 42 -3.21 2.58 15.62
N TYR A 43 -2.32 3.33 16.26
CA TYR A 43 -1.51 2.81 17.35
C TYR A 43 -2.22 2.90 18.71
N GLN A 44 -2.98 3.97 18.99
CA GLN A 44 -3.70 4.11 20.27
C GLN A 44 -4.76 3.03 20.44
N ASN A 45 -5.47 2.66 19.37
CA ASN A 45 -6.48 1.60 19.40
C ASN A 45 -5.90 0.19 19.15
N GLN A 46 -4.57 0.06 19.09
CA GLN A 46 -3.86 -1.18 18.84
C GLN A 46 -4.26 -1.90 17.53
N TYR A 47 -4.69 -1.15 16.51
CA TYR A 47 -5.10 -1.75 15.23
C TYR A 47 -3.97 -2.47 14.52
N HIS A 48 -2.70 -2.09 14.77
CA HIS A 48 -1.53 -2.86 14.34
C HIS A 48 -1.49 -4.34 14.77
N LYS A 49 -2.29 -4.75 15.76
CA LYS A 49 -2.38 -6.15 16.20
C LYS A 49 -3.44 -6.97 15.44
N ILE A 50 -4.35 -6.31 14.75
CA ILE A 50 -5.50 -6.92 14.07
C ILE A 50 -5.59 -6.54 12.58
N ASP A 51 -4.74 -5.62 12.13
CA ASP A 51 -4.63 -5.23 10.73
C ASP A 51 -3.89 -6.32 9.95
N ASP A 52 -4.68 -7.16 9.30
CA ASP A 52 -4.25 -8.27 8.45
C ASP A 52 -4.18 -7.87 6.96
N THR A 53 -4.24 -6.57 6.65
CA THR A 53 -4.24 -6.10 5.25
C THR A 53 -2.92 -6.45 4.54
N PHE A 54 -1.80 -6.39 5.25
CA PHE A 54 -0.50 -6.84 4.71
C PHE A 54 -0.48 -8.35 4.49
N ASP A 55 -0.99 -9.14 5.43
CA ASP A 55 -1.04 -10.60 5.30
C ASP A 55 -1.90 -11.02 4.11
N PHE A 56 -3.07 -10.41 3.94
CA PHE A 56 -3.91 -10.59 2.75
C PHE A 56 -3.15 -10.23 1.46
N THR A 57 -2.42 -9.11 1.45
CA THR A 57 -1.66 -8.66 0.28
C THR A 57 -0.50 -9.60 -0.06
N GLU A 58 0.14 -10.20 0.94
CA GLU A 58 1.26 -11.13 0.80
C GLU A 58 0.80 -12.51 0.32
N GLN A 59 -0.36 -12.98 0.80
CA GLN A 59 -0.98 -14.23 0.33
C GLN A 59 -1.42 -14.16 -1.14
N ASN A 60 -1.52 -12.96 -1.70
CA ASN A 60 -1.96 -12.68 -3.07
C ASN A 60 -0.85 -12.04 -3.90
N ALA A 61 0.38 -12.52 -3.72
CA ALA A 61 1.54 -12.02 -4.45
C ALA A 61 1.39 -12.08 -5.97
N GLY A 62 1.98 -11.10 -6.66
CA GLY A 62 1.96 -11.04 -8.12
C GLY A 62 0.67 -10.51 -8.73
N ARG A 63 -0.31 -10.03 -7.95
CA ARG A 63 -1.51 -9.34 -8.47
C ARG A 63 -1.84 -8.07 -7.70
N VAL A 64 -2.62 -7.19 -8.32
CA VAL A 64 -3.25 -6.05 -7.62
C VAL A 64 -4.52 -6.55 -6.94
N CYS A 65 -4.65 -6.26 -5.64
CA CYS A 65 -5.83 -6.55 -4.83
C CYS A 65 -6.52 -5.26 -4.40
N PHE A 66 -7.78 -5.36 -3.99
CA PHE A 66 -8.61 -4.25 -3.57
C PHE A 66 -9.14 -4.52 -2.15
N PRO A 67 -8.35 -4.25 -1.08
CA PRO A 67 -8.76 -4.52 0.29
C PRO A 67 -9.71 -3.43 0.82
N ASN A 68 -10.94 -3.41 0.29
CA ASN A 68 -12.03 -2.53 0.71
C ASN A 68 -13.40 -3.19 0.47
N GLN A 69 -14.47 -2.52 0.91
CA GLN A 69 -15.85 -3.01 0.80
C GLN A 69 -16.34 -3.35 -0.62
N LEU A 70 -15.65 -2.89 -1.66
CA LEU A 70 -16.00 -3.15 -3.06
C LEU A 70 -15.11 -4.20 -3.72
N GLY A 71 -14.01 -4.57 -3.08
CA GLY A 71 -13.02 -5.47 -3.63
C GLY A 71 -13.06 -6.86 -3.03
N GLU A 72 -11.93 -7.56 -3.08
CA GLU A 72 -11.84 -8.97 -2.71
C GLU A 72 -11.70 -9.20 -1.21
N TYR A 73 -11.37 -8.16 -0.44
CA TYR A 73 -11.12 -8.28 0.98
C TYR A 73 -11.63 -7.10 1.79
N ASN A 74 -12.33 -7.38 2.88
CA ASN A 74 -12.80 -6.36 3.78
C ASN A 74 -12.90 -6.91 5.21
N SER A 75 -12.26 -6.23 6.16
CA SER A 75 -12.26 -6.56 7.59
C SER A 75 -12.93 -5.47 8.43
N ASN A 76 -13.23 -5.79 9.70
CA ASN A 76 -13.75 -4.80 10.65
C ASN A 76 -12.79 -3.61 10.83
N TYR A 77 -11.49 -3.87 10.78
CA TYR A 77 -10.47 -2.82 10.81
C TYR A 77 -10.58 -1.89 9.59
N ILE A 78 -10.66 -2.45 8.38
CA ILE A 78 -10.80 -1.67 7.14
C ILE A 78 -12.05 -0.79 7.18
N GLN A 79 -13.18 -1.35 7.66
CA GLN A 79 -14.42 -0.57 7.83
C GLN A 79 -14.27 0.56 8.86
N THR A 80 -13.54 0.30 9.94
CA THR A 80 -13.30 1.31 10.99
C THR A 80 -12.46 2.47 10.45
N MET A 81 -11.38 2.19 9.73
CA MET A 81 -10.55 3.26 9.15
C MET A 81 -11.29 4.03 8.06
N ALA A 82 -12.16 3.37 7.29
CA ALA A 82 -13.05 4.02 6.33
C ALA A 82 -14.03 5.01 6.99
N ASN A 83 -14.48 4.75 8.22
CA ASN A 83 -15.31 5.68 9.00
C ASN A 83 -14.52 6.90 9.50
N HIS A 84 -13.21 6.77 9.63
CA HIS A 84 -12.28 7.90 9.87
C HIS A 84 -11.87 8.62 8.59
N GLY A 85 -12.45 8.25 7.44
CA GLY A 85 -12.16 8.88 6.15
C GLY A 85 -10.91 8.34 5.47
N TYR A 86 -10.34 7.22 5.92
CA TYR A 86 -9.16 6.60 5.30
C TYR A 86 -9.57 5.34 4.55
N TYR A 87 -9.53 5.40 3.22
CA TYR A 87 -10.00 4.33 2.35
C TYR A 87 -8.83 3.64 1.68
N ASN A 88 -8.71 2.32 1.88
CA ASN A 88 -7.80 1.51 1.09
C ASN A 88 -8.32 1.40 -0.34
N LEU A 89 -7.48 1.75 -1.30
CA LEU A 89 -7.82 1.76 -2.71
C LEU A 89 -7.46 0.43 -3.35
N PHE A 90 -6.19 0.06 -3.25
CA PHE A 90 -5.65 -1.20 -3.72
C PHE A 90 -4.37 -1.54 -2.95
N SER A 91 -3.95 -2.79 -3.02
CA SER A 91 -2.69 -3.27 -2.49
C SER A 91 -2.03 -4.21 -3.50
N PHE A 92 -0.73 -4.40 -3.35
CA PHE A 92 0.03 -5.34 -4.15
C PHE A 92 1.32 -5.70 -3.41
N SER A 93 1.89 -6.85 -3.73
CA SER A 93 3.22 -7.22 -3.26
C SER A 93 4.13 -7.58 -4.42
N LEU A 94 5.41 -7.27 -4.22
CA LEU A 94 6.51 -7.54 -5.14
C LEU A 94 7.59 -8.28 -4.37
N SER A 95 8.15 -9.32 -4.97
CA SER A 95 9.22 -10.11 -4.35
C SER A 95 10.37 -10.28 -5.33
N HIS A 96 11.59 -10.23 -4.79
CA HIS A 96 12.83 -10.53 -5.50
C HIS A 96 13.80 -11.23 -4.55
N GLU A 97 14.21 -12.45 -4.88
CA GLU A 97 15.08 -13.28 -4.04
C GLU A 97 14.61 -13.33 -2.57
N ASN A 98 15.44 -12.85 -1.63
CA ASN A 98 15.16 -12.84 -0.19
C ASN A 98 14.50 -11.54 0.29
N GLN A 99 14.00 -10.72 -0.64
CA GLN A 99 13.39 -9.43 -0.35
C GLN A 99 11.95 -9.39 -0.88
N SER A 100 11.04 -8.83 -0.09
CA SER A 100 9.68 -8.55 -0.54
C SER A 100 9.19 -7.20 -0.04
N ILE A 101 8.32 -6.59 -0.83
CA ILE A 101 7.70 -5.31 -0.55
C ILE A 101 6.20 -5.46 -0.75
N SER A 102 5.46 -5.29 0.32
CA SER A 102 4.00 -5.25 0.32
C SER A 102 3.57 -3.80 0.43
N CYS A 103 2.66 -3.36 -0.42
CA CYS A 103 2.21 -1.98 -0.52
C CYS A 103 0.70 -1.90 -0.34
N ILE A 104 0.24 -1.03 0.55
CA ILE A 104 -1.16 -0.64 0.70
C ILE A 104 -1.28 0.83 0.32
N VAL A 105 -2.22 1.12 -0.58
CA VAL A 105 -2.52 2.47 -1.06
C VAL A 105 -3.80 2.96 -0.40
N THR A 106 -3.72 4.09 0.29
CA THR A 106 -4.83 4.69 1.04
C THR A 106 -5.07 6.12 0.59
N ALA A 107 -6.32 6.56 0.56
CA ALA A 107 -6.73 7.91 0.18
C ALA A 107 -7.85 8.46 1.09
N PRO A 108 -8.03 9.79 1.19
CA PRO A 108 -9.06 10.41 1.99
C PRO A 108 -10.45 10.45 1.31
N TRP A 109 -10.62 9.72 0.20
CA TRP A 109 -11.85 9.68 -0.61
C TRP A 109 -12.21 8.25 -0.99
N LYS A 110 -13.49 7.97 -1.22
CA LYS A 110 -13.98 6.61 -1.51
C LYS A 110 -13.62 6.20 -2.93
N PRO A 111 -13.29 4.92 -3.19
CA PRO A 111 -12.98 4.41 -4.53
C PRO A 111 -14.04 4.72 -5.62
N ARG A 112 -15.31 4.91 -5.22
CA ARG A 112 -16.46 5.17 -6.11
C ARG A 112 -16.54 6.61 -6.59
N ASP A 113 -16.01 7.54 -5.81
CA ASP A 113 -16.23 8.97 -6.03
C ASP A 113 -15.40 9.49 -7.20
N ASN A 114 -14.35 8.76 -7.62
CA ASN A 114 -13.51 9.17 -8.74
C ASN A 114 -12.83 8.00 -9.50
N PRO A 115 -13.57 7.22 -10.30
CA PRO A 115 -13.05 6.02 -10.98
C PRO A 115 -11.92 6.30 -11.98
N LEU A 116 -11.97 7.44 -12.67
CA LEU A 116 -10.90 7.84 -13.61
C LEU A 116 -9.61 8.19 -12.84
N HIS A 117 -9.74 8.92 -11.74
CA HIS A 117 -8.62 9.25 -10.86
C HIS A 117 -8.04 8.00 -10.20
N PHE A 118 -8.87 7.03 -9.84
CA PHE A 118 -8.43 5.72 -9.34
C PHE A 118 -7.53 4.98 -10.34
N ASN A 119 -7.94 4.88 -11.61
CA ASN A 119 -7.15 4.21 -12.65
C ASN A 119 -5.83 4.94 -12.93
N GLN A 120 -5.85 6.27 -13.04
CA GLN A 120 -4.64 7.06 -13.23
C GLN A 120 -3.69 6.99 -12.03
N LEU A 121 -4.26 6.92 -10.82
CA LEU A 121 -3.50 6.78 -9.60
C LEU A 121 -2.79 5.43 -9.53
N LYS A 122 -3.48 4.37 -9.93
CA LYS A 122 -2.97 3.00 -9.93
C LYS A 122 -1.62 2.90 -10.65
N ASP A 123 -1.56 3.34 -11.91
CA ASP A 123 -0.33 3.28 -12.70
C ASP A 123 0.80 4.13 -12.10
N LYS A 124 0.48 5.34 -11.64
CA LYS A 124 1.47 6.26 -11.06
C LYS A 124 2.07 5.70 -9.76
N VAL A 125 1.23 5.15 -8.88
CA VAL A 125 1.67 4.55 -7.61
C VAL A 125 2.46 3.26 -7.87
N MET A 126 1.99 2.39 -8.77
CA MET A 126 2.71 1.17 -9.13
C MET A 126 4.09 1.47 -9.70
N ASN A 127 4.21 2.42 -10.63
CA ASN A 127 5.49 2.84 -11.18
C ASN A 127 6.41 3.44 -10.10
N SER A 128 5.86 4.29 -9.22
CA SER A 128 6.62 4.89 -8.13
C SER A 128 7.12 3.83 -7.12
N ALA A 129 6.29 2.85 -6.77
CA ALA A 129 6.65 1.76 -5.88
C ALA A 129 7.73 0.86 -6.50
N LYS A 130 7.60 0.54 -7.81
CA LYS A 130 8.66 -0.18 -8.56
C LYS A 130 9.99 0.58 -8.53
N THR A 131 9.98 1.91 -8.68
CA THR A 131 11.20 2.72 -8.56
C THR A 131 11.77 2.69 -7.15
N ILE A 132 10.92 2.81 -6.12
CA ILE A 132 11.34 2.69 -4.71
C ILE A 132 12.02 1.34 -4.49
N ILE A 133 11.42 0.24 -4.96
CA ILE A 133 12.00 -1.09 -4.85
C ILE A 133 13.36 -1.16 -5.57
N ARG A 134 13.45 -0.69 -6.82
CA ARG A 134 14.70 -0.68 -7.61
C ARG A 134 15.86 0.06 -6.94
N GLU A 135 15.58 1.03 -6.07
CA GLU A 135 16.62 1.76 -5.34
C GLU A 135 16.94 1.14 -3.98
N PHE A 136 16.04 0.31 -3.44
CA PHE A 136 16.30 -0.49 -2.24
C PHE A 136 16.95 -1.85 -2.58
N SER A 137 16.78 -2.36 -3.80
CA SER A 137 17.40 -3.58 -4.33
C SER A 137 18.37 -3.22 -5.46
N ASP A 138 19.67 -3.31 -5.25
CA ASP A 138 20.69 -2.81 -6.17
C ASP A 138 20.68 -3.40 -7.61
N TYR A 139 19.88 -4.42 -7.98
CA TYR A 139 19.77 -4.92 -9.37
C TYR A 139 18.39 -5.54 -9.69
N PRO A 140 17.95 -5.56 -10.99
CA PRO A 140 16.55 -5.42 -11.34
C PRO A 140 15.99 -6.55 -12.23
N GLU A 141 15.20 -7.46 -11.68
CA GLU A 141 14.08 -8.10 -12.40
C GLU A 141 12.92 -8.35 -11.43
N LEU A 142 12.15 -7.30 -11.14
CA LEU A 142 10.91 -7.45 -10.36
C LEU A 142 9.89 -8.21 -11.21
N ALA A 143 9.34 -9.30 -10.66
CA ALA A 143 8.23 -10.01 -11.27
C ALA A 143 7.11 -9.02 -11.63
N GLU A 144 6.56 -9.13 -12.84
CA GLU A 144 5.43 -8.31 -13.25
C GLU A 144 4.21 -8.64 -12.39
N ILE A 145 3.43 -7.61 -12.05
CA ILE A 145 2.17 -7.78 -11.34
C ILE A 145 1.10 -8.00 -12.41
N ASP A 146 0.40 -9.12 -12.33
CA ASP A 146 -0.77 -9.40 -13.13
C ASP A 146 -1.86 -8.36 -12.84
N LEU A 147 -2.19 -7.59 -13.87
CA LEU A 147 -3.35 -6.71 -13.87
C LEU A 147 -4.56 -7.59 -14.25
N PRO A 148 -5.63 -7.67 -13.44
CA PRO A 148 -6.86 -8.28 -13.92
C PRO A 148 -7.30 -7.53 -15.18
N LEU A 149 -7.47 -8.27 -16.28
CA LEU A 149 -7.98 -7.73 -17.53
C LEU A 149 -9.35 -7.12 -17.26
N SER A 150 -9.45 -5.82 -17.52
CA SER A 150 -10.67 -5.00 -17.41
C SER A 150 -11.83 -5.54 -18.23
#